data_AF-A0A1G7PCC8-F1
#
_entry.id   AF-A0A1G7PCC8-F1
#
_cell.length_a   1.000
_cell.length_b   1.000
_cell.length_c   1.000
_cell.angle_alpha   90.00
_cell.angle_beta   90.00
_cell.angle_gamma   90.00
#
_symmetry.space_group_name_H-M   'P 1'
#
loop_
_entity.id
_entity.type
_entity.pdbx_description
1 polymer ?
#
loop_
_entity_poly.entity_id
_entity_poly.type
_entity_poly.pdbx_seq_one_letter_code
_entity_poly.pdbx_strand_id
1 'polypeptide(L)'
;MTEATATVATVLPHALPGCPNARIALFAMRRMGAHGLADARAAHTLFTAFGQGFRRPLVLTRTLMADLAGSATGQIAIAPCCCARMTPAESALLTVLARVEVEPEKAHYLMSDLLGIRRVDAVLASAAAVAAAFADDGRPIVM
;
A
#
# COMPACT_ATOMS: atom_id res chain seq x y z
N MET A 1 18.65 2.11 27.00
CA MET A 1 17.46 2.36 26.15
C MET A 1 17.87 2.61 24.69
N THR A 2 18.81 1.82 24.16
CA THR A 2 19.47 2.08 22.86
C THR A 2 19.34 0.88 21.92
N GLU A 3 19.35 -0.35 22.46
CA GLU A 3 19.14 -1.57 21.67
C GLU A 3 17.73 -1.69 21.08
N ALA A 4 16.66 -1.43 21.85
CA ALA A 4 15.29 -1.54 21.35
C ALA A 4 15.02 -0.61 20.14
N THR A 5 15.64 0.57 20.12
CA THR A 5 15.55 1.53 19.00
C THR A 5 16.28 1.00 17.76
N ALA A 6 17.39 0.28 17.93
CA ALA A 6 18.14 -0.34 16.85
C ALA A 6 17.40 -1.55 16.23
N THR A 7 16.69 -2.35 17.05
CA THR A 7 15.87 -3.47 16.56
C THR A 7 14.63 -2.99 15.79
N VAL A 8 14.02 -1.88 16.19
CA VAL A 8 12.90 -1.30 15.45
C VAL A 8 13.37 -0.67 14.13
N ALA A 9 14.56 -0.06 14.10
CA ALA A 9 15.13 0.53 12.88
C ALA A 9 15.49 -0.52 11.81
N THR A 10 15.79 -1.76 12.21
CA THR A 10 16.10 -2.85 11.26
C THR A 10 14.83 -3.45 10.64
N VAL A 11 13.72 -3.50 11.37
CA VAL A 11 12.43 -4.04 10.87
C VAL A 11 11.58 -2.97 10.18
N LEU A 12 11.63 -1.72 10.66
CA LEU A 12 10.90 -0.57 10.11
C LEU A 12 11.85 0.54 9.65
N PRO A 13 12.68 0.31 8.62
CA PRO A 13 13.75 1.24 8.26
C PRO A 13 13.22 2.58 7.73
N HIS A 14 12.10 2.59 7.02
CA HIS A 14 11.60 3.79 6.35
C HIS A 14 10.73 4.67 7.26
N ALA A 15 10.82 5.99 7.09
CA ALA A 15 9.91 6.93 7.75
C ALA A 15 8.50 6.85 7.16
N LEU A 16 7.50 7.34 7.88
CA LEU A 16 6.14 7.51 7.35
C LEU A 16 6.15 8.48 6.14
N PRO A 17 5.32 8.26 5.10
CA PRO A 17 5.33 9.13 3.92
C PRO A 17 4.84 10.54 4.26
N GLY A 18 5.50 11.55 3.66
CA GLY A 18 5.12 12.97 3.80
C GLY A 18 3.77 13.29 3.13
N CYS A 19 3.41 12.56 2.07
CA CYS A 19 2.13 12.69 1.39
C CYS A 19 0.95 12.18 2.26
N PRO A 20 -0.09 13.01 2.50
CA PRO A 20 -1.29 12.58 3.22
C PRO A 20 -2.03 11.42 2.55
N ASN A 21 -2.11 11.41 1.21
CA ASN A 21 -2.82 10.38 0.45
C ASN A 21 -2.09 9.03 0.54
N ALA A 22 -0.75 9.04 0.48
CA ALA A 22 0.06 7.85 0.72
C ALA A 22 -0.15 7.29 2.14
N ARG A 23 -0.32 8.16 3.15
CA ARG A 23 -0.66 7.72 4.52
C ARG A 23 -2.04 7.08 4.61
N ILE A 24 -3.04 7.61 3.90
CA ILE A 24 -4.38 7.02 3.83
C ILE A 24 -4.33 5.62 3.22
N ALA A 25 -3.64 5.48 2.08
CA ALA A 25 -3.45 4.20 1.42
C ALA A 25 -2.72 3.20 2.33
N LEU A 26 -1.60 3.61 2.94
CA LEU A 26 -0.84 2.81 3.89
C LEU A 26 -1.68 2.35 5.08
N PHE A 27 -2.46 3.26 5.68
CA PHE A 27 -3.33 2.92 6.80
C PHE A 27 -4.37 1.87 6.40
N ALA A 28 -5.02 2.04 5.26
CA ALA A 28 -6.00 1.10 4.75
C ALA A 28 -5.37 -0.29 4.51
N MET A 29 -4.21 -0.35 3.85
CA MET A 29 -3.48 -1.59 3.59
C MET A 29 -3.06 -2.30 4.88
N ARG A 30 -2.55 -1.55 5.87
CA ARG A 30 -2.20 -2.10 7.19
C ARG A 30 -3.38 -2.71 7.92
N ARG A 31 -4.50 -1.99 7.94
CA ARG A 31 -5.74 -2.45 8.58
C ARG A 31 -6.30 -3.69 7.89
N MET A 32 -6.37 -3.68 6.56
CA MET A 32 -6.88 -4.81 5.79
C MET A 32 -5.97 -6.04 5.90
N GLY A 33 -4.64 -5.85 5.90
CA GLY A 33 -3.69 -6.94 6.07
C GLY A 33 -3.76 -7.61 7.45
N ALA A 34 -4.02 -6.83 8.50
CA ALA A 34 -4.08 -7.36 9.88
C ALA A 34 -5.48 -7.86 10.30
N HIS A 35 -6.55 -7.29 9.75
CA HIS A 35 -7.93 -7.53 10.20
C HIS A 35 -8.89 -8.02 9.11
N GLY A 36 -8.36 -8.25 7.90
CA GLY A 36 -9.13 -8.72 6.75
C GLY A 36 -9.64 -7.58 5.86
N LEU A 37 -9.96 -7.92 4.61
CA LEU A 37 -10.34 -6.99 3.55
C LEU A 37 -11.61 -6.18 3.88
N ALA A 38 -12.50 -6.72 4.72
CA ALA A 38 -13.73 -6.07 5.14
C ALA A 38 -13.56 -5.13 6.36
N ASP A 39 -12.34 -4.80 6.79
CA ASP A 39 -12.11 -3.97 7.98
C ASP A 39 -12.88 -2.64 7.94
N ALA A 40 -13.69 -2.43 8.98
CA ALA A 40 -14.57 -1.26 9.07
C ALA A 40 -13.79 0.04 9.25
N ARG A 41 -12.62 0.02 9.91
CA ARG A 41 -11.82 1.24 10.11
C ARG A 41 -11.17 1.68 8.81
N ALA A 42 -10.65 0.76 8.00
CA ALA A 42 -10.15 1.05 6.66
C ALA A 42 -11.26 1.64 5.78
N ALA A 43 -12.45 1.05 5.81
CA ALA A 43 -13.61 1.55 5.07
C ALA A 43 -14.03 2.96 5.53
N HIS A 44 -14.07 3.20 6.84
CA HIS A 44 -14.41 4.50 7.40
C HIS A 44 -13.35 5.56 7.03
N THR A 45 -12.06 5.23 7.09
CA THR A 45 -10.99 6.16 6.67
C THR A 45 -11.13 6.56 5.21
N LEU A 46 -11.37 5.62 4.30
CA LEU A 46 -11.61 5.94 2.90
C LEU A 46 -12.91 6.72 2.70
N PHE A 47 -13.97 6.41 3.44
CA PHE A 47 -15.19 7.22 3.44
C PHE A 47 -14.93 8.68 3.86
N THR A 48 -14.20 8.89 4.95
CA THR A 48 -13.88 10.24 5.43
C THR A 48 -12.96 11.01 4.48
N ALA A 49 -12.07 10.32 3.76
CA ALA A 49 -11.15 10.96 2.84
C ALA A 49 -11.79 11.32 1.49
N PHE A 50 -12.59 10.43 0.92
CA PHE A 50 -13.13 10.52 -0.45
C PHE A 50 -14.63 10.89 -0.50
N GLY A 51 -15.31 10.98 0.65
CA GLY A 51 -16.73 11.34 0.71
C GLY A 51 -17.60 10.41 -0.14
N GLN A 52 -18.38 10.97 -1.07
CA GLN A 52 -19.28 10.18 -1.94
C GLN A 52 -18.51 9.26 -2.90
N GLY A 53 -17.28 9.62 -3.28
CA GLY A 53 -16.43 8.87 -4.20
C GLY A 53 -15.77 7.63 -3.59
N PHE A 54 -15.88 7.43 -2.28
CA PHE A 54 -15.09 6.44 -1.52
C PHE A 54 -15.22 4.98 -1.97
N ARG A 55 -16.33 4.61 -2.61
CA ARG A 55 -16.59 3.22 -2.98
C ARG A 55 -15.54 2.69 -3.95
N ARG A 56 -15.14 3.50 -4.93
CA ARG A 56 -14.15 3.11 -5.94
C ARG A 56 -12.76 2.83 -5.34
N PRO A 57 -12.11 3.76 -4.61
CA PRO A 57 -10.83 3.48 -3.97
C PRO A 57 -10.96 2.34 -2.95
N LEU A 58 -12.06 2.24 -2.20
CA LEU A 58 -12.25 1.15 -1.25
C LEU A 58 -12.29 -0.23 -1.91
N VAL A 59 -13.06 -0.41 -2.97
CA VAL A 59 -13.15 -1.70 -3.68
C VAL A 59 -11.81 -2.02 -4.33
N LEU A 60 -11.17 -1.05 -4.98
CA LEU A 60 -9.89 -1.29 -5.67
C LEU A 60 -8.74 -1.58 -4.70
N THR A 61 -8.68 -0.91 -3.55
CA THR A 61 -7.69 -1.25 -2.51
C THR A 61 -7.92 -2.65 -1.97
N ARG A 62 -9.17 -3.10 -1.81
CA ARG A 62 -9.47 -4.49 -1.40
C ARG A 62 -9.03 -5.50 -2.45
N THR A 63 -9.29 -5.21 -3.73
CA THR A 63 -8.83 -6.05 -4.85
C THR A 63 -7.32 -6.15 -4.86
N LEU A 64 -6.60 -5.01 -4.78
CA LEU A 64 -5.14 -5.00 -4.69
C LEU A 64 -4.63 -5.86 -3.52
N MET A 65 -5.21 -5.72 -2.33
CA MET A 65 -4.81 -6.51 -1.16
C MET A 65 -5.09 -8.01 -1.35
N ALA A 66 -6.18 -8.38 -2.02
CA ALA A 66 -6.47 -9.77 -2.37
C ALA A 66 -5.48 -10.32 -3.40
N ASP A 67 -5.15 -9.54 -4.43
CA ASP A 67 -4.21 -9.92 -5.49
C ASP A 67 -2.78 -10.09 -4.94
N LEU A 68 -2.34 -9.19 -4.04
CA LEU A 68 -1.08 -9.31 -3.31
C LEU A 68 -1.04 -10.60 -2.48
N ALA A 69 -2.10 -10.87 -1.68
CA ALA A 69 -2.17 -12.05 -0.83
C ALA A 69 -2.25 -13.37 -1.62
N GLY A 70 -2.89 -13.35 -2.79
CA GLY A 70 -3.03 -14.53 -3.64
C GLY A 70 -1.81 -14.82 -4.53
N SER A 71 -0.96 -13.83 -4.79
CA SER A 71 0.16 -13.95 -5.74
C SER A 71 1.53 -14.02 -5.09
N ALA A 72 1.72 -13.49 -3.87
CA ALA A 72 3.02 -13.46 -3.23
C ALA A 72 3.54 -14.87 -2.90
N THR A 73 4.82 -15.15 -3.18
CA THR A 73 5.45 -16.43 -2.81
C THR A 73 5.86 -16.48 -1.33
N GLY A 74 5.86 -15.33 -0.66
CA GLY A 74 6.28 -15.19 0.73
C GLY A 74 5.38 -14.24 1.50
N GLN A 75 5.63 -14.16 2.81
CA GLN A 75 4.90 -13.26 3.68
C GLN A 75 5.30 -11.81 3.42
N ILE A 76 4.33 -10.98 3.02
CA ILE A 76 4.50 -9.53 2.96
C ILE A 76 4.41 -8.98 4.39
N ALA A 77 5.54 -8.52 4.93
CA ALA A 77 5.58 -7.94 6.27
C ALA A 77 4.88 -6.57 6.29
N ILE A 78 3.82 -6.47 7.10
CA ILE A 78 3.01 -5.26 7.30
C ILE A 78 3.15 -4.81 8.76
N ALA A 79 3.38 -3.52 8.97
CA ALA A 79 3.50 -2.96 10.30
C ALA A 79 2.12 -2.71 10.94
N PRO A 80 2.04 -2.69 12.29
CA PRO A 80 0.83 -2.20 12.97
C PRO A 80 0.44 -0.79 12.52
N CYS A 81 -0.87 -0.52 12.44
CA CYS A 81 -1.39 0.75 11.90
C CYS A 81 -0.95 2.01 12.68
N CYS A 82 -0.52 1.86 13.94
CA CYS A 82 -0.04 2.95 14.79
C CYS A 82 1.45 3.31 14.60
N CYS A 83 2.22 2.53 13.82
CA CYS A 83 3.64 2.78 13.65
C CYS A 83 3.93 3.98 12.73
N ALA A 84 4.71 4.95 13.21
CA ALA A 84 5.19 6.11 12.44
C ALA A 84 6.37 5.79 11.48
N ARG A 85 6.57 4.51 11.16
CA ARG A 85 7.63 3.99 10.29
C ARG A 85 7.07 2.86 9.44
N MET A 86 7.73 2.53 8.34
CA MET A 86 7.28 1.52 7.38
C MET A 86 8.27 0.37 7.23
N THR A 87 7.74 -0.81 6.92
CA THR A 87 8.53 -1.96 6.46
C THR A 87 9.09 -1.68 5.05
N PRO A 88 10.12 -2.43 4.60
CA PRO A 88 10.58 -2.36 3.21
C PRO A 88 9.45 -2.65 2.20
N ALA A 89 8.61 -3.65 2.50
CA ALA A 89 7.49 -4.04 1.65
C ALA A 89 6.44 -2.92 1.50
N GLU A 90 6.10 -2.24 2.60
CA GLU A 90 5.18 -1.09 2.57
C GLU A 90 5.75 0.08 1.75
N SER A 91 7.04 0.36 1.93
CA SER A 91 7.74 1.41 1.17
C SER A 91 7.76 1.08 -0.33
N ALA A 92 8.07 -0.16 -0.69
CA ALA A 92 8.06 -0.64 -2.07
C ALA A 92 6.65 -0.53 -2.68
N LEU A 93 5.62 -0.98 -1.95
CA LEU A 93 4.24 -0.93 -2.42
C LEU A 93 3.74 0.51 -2.66
N LEU A 94 4.03 1.43 -1.74
CA LEU A 94 3.70 2.85 -1.94
C LEU A 94 4.48 3.47 -3.11
N THR A 95 5.73 3.07 -3.30
CA THR A 95 6.54 3.50 -4.45
C THR A 95 5.94 2.99 -5.75
N VAL A 96 5.46 1.73 -5.80
CA VAL A 96 4.72 1.21 -6.96
C VAL A 96 3.48 2.06 -7.22
N LEU A 97 2.63 2.30 -6.21
CA LEU A 97 1.42 3.11 -6.38
C LEU A 97 1.71 4.54 -6.88
N ALA A 98 2.80 5.14 -6.42
CA ALA A 98 3.21 6.48 -6.85
C ALA A 98 3.81 6.52 -8.27
N ARG A 99 4.24 5.38 -8.82
CA ARG A 99 5.03 5.33 -10.08
C ARG A 99 4.38 4.52 -11.19
N VAL A 100 3.40 3.67 -10.90
CA VAL A 100 2.84 2.71 -11.87
C VAL A 100 2.28 3.37 -13.14
N GLU A 101 1.76 4.59 -13.05
CA GLU A 101 1.23 5.31 -14.22
C GLU A 101 2.30 6.04 -15.04
N VAL A 102 3.41 6.44 -14.41
CA VAL A 102 4.44 7.29 -15.03
C VAL A 102 5.72 6.51 -15.41
N GLU A 103 6.04 5.47 -14.66
CA GLU A 103 7.24 4.65 -14.79
C GLU A 103 6.88 3.15 -14.63
N PRO A 104 6.02 2.59 -15.51
CA PRO A 104 5.45 1.25 -15.35
C PRO A 104 6.52 0.15 -15.31
N GLU A 105 7.60 0.28 -16.08
CA GLU A 105 8.71 -0.67 -16.08
C GLU A 105 9.40 -0.77 -14.71
N LYS A 106 9.68 0.37 -14.07
CA LYS A 106 10.29 0.38 -12.73
C LYS A 106 9.33 -0.18 -11.68
N ALA A 107 8.05 0.16 -11.80
CA ALA A 107 7.00 -0.39 -10.94
C ALA A 107 6.87 -1.91 -11.11
N HIS A 108 7.00 -2.44 -12.33
CA HIS A 108 6.99 -3.86 -12.61
C HIS A 108 8.16 -4.60 -11.93
N TYR A 109 9.39 -4.09 -12.07
CA TYR A 109 10.55 -4.70 -11.40
C TYR A 109 10.39 -4.69 -9.88
N LEU A 110 9.94 -3.57 -9.31
CA LEU A 110 9.74 -3.45 -7.86
C LEU A 110 8.63 -4.37 -7.34
N MET A 111 7.52 -4.50 -8.08
CA MET A 111 6.44 -5.44 -7.74
C MET A 111 6.89 -6.90 -7.88
N SER A 112 7.70 -7.22 -8.89
CA SER A 112 8.27 -8.56 -9.08
C SER A 112 9.16 -8.97 -7.90
N ASP A 113 10.01 -8.05 -7.44
CA ASP A 113 10.87 -8.24 -6.26
C ASP A 113 10.03 -8.40 -4.98
N LEU A 114 9.03 -7.53 -4.79
CA LEU A 114 8.13 -7.58 -3.64
C LEU A 114 7.37 -8.91 -3.53
N LEU A 115 6.89 -9.44 -4.67
CA LEU A 115 6.08 -10.66 -4.69
C LEU A 115 6.89 -11.94 -4.82
N GLY A 116 8.17 -11.86 -5.20
CA GLY A 116 9.01 -13.02 -5.48
C GLY A 116 8.61 -13.80 -6.74
N ILE A 117 7.88 -13.18 -7.67
CA ILE A 117 7.42 -13.80 -8.92
C ILE A 117 7.73 -12.90 -10.13
N ARG A 118 7.80 -13.51 -11.32
CA ARG A 118 8.10 -12.79 -12.57
C ARG A 118 6.87 -12.25 -13.31
N ARG A 119 5.70 -12.84 -13.11
CA ARG A 119 4.45 -12.46 -13.78
C ARG A 119 3.59 -11.68 -12.81
N VAL A 120 3.76 -10.35 -12.80
CA VAL A 120 3.08 -9.46 -11.86
C VAL A 120 2.01 -8.59 -12.51
N ASP A 121 1.73 -8.76 -13.81
CA ASP A 121 0.85 -7.89 -14.60
C ASP A 121 -0.53 -7.71 -13.97
N ALA A 122 -1.13 -8.78 -13.46
CA ALA A 122 -2.45 -8.73 -12.81
C ALA A 122 -2.42 -7.86 -11.54
N VAL A 123 -1.43 -8.08 -10.68
CA VAL A 123 -1.28 -7.29 -9.44
C VAL A 123 -0.92 -5.85 -9.78
N LEU A 124 -0.06 -5.63 -10.77
CA LEU A 124 0.33 -4.30 -11.23
C LEU A 124 -0.87 -3.53 -11.80
N ALA A 125 -1.78 -4.19 -12.53
CA ALA A 125 -3.02 -3.61 -13.02
C ALA A 125 -3.93 -3.18 -11.86
N SER A 126 -4.06 -4.00 -10.81
CA SER A 126 -4.83 -3.63 -9.61
C SER A 126 -4.19 -2.44 -8.87
N ALA A 127 -2.86 -2.36 -8.82
CA ALA A 127 -2.13 -1.23 -8.24
C ALA A 127 -2.34 0.05 -9.07
N ALA A 128 -2.29 -0.04 -10.39
CA ALA A 128 -2.62 1.07 -11.30
C ALA A 128 -4.05 1.55 -11.10
N ALA A 129 -5.01 0.64 -10.95
CA ALA A 129 -6.40 1.02 -10.71
C ALA A 129 -6.57 1.79 -9.38
N VAL A 130 -5.84 1.40 -8.33
CA VAL A 130 -5.83 2.16 -7.07
C VAL A 130 -5.22 3.55 -7.25
N ALA A 131 -4.06 3.64 -7.92
CA ALA A 131 -3.42 4.93 -8.20
C ALA A 131 -4.34 5.88 -8.99
N ALA A 132 -4.97 5.37 -10.06
CA ALA A 132 -5.93 6.10 -10.86
C ALA A 132 -7.14 6.56 -10.05
N ALA A 133 -7.70 5.69 -9.19
CA ALA A 133 -8.85 6.06 -8.36
C ALA A 133 -8.52 7.16 -7.34
N PHE A 134 -7.27 7.21 -6.87
CA PHE A 134 -6.78 8.30 -6.04
C PHE A 134 -6.60 9.60 -6.85
N ALA A 135 -6.02 9.51 -8.05
CA ALA A 135 -5.82 10.65 -8.94
C ALA A 135 -7.15 11.27 -9.43
N ASP A 136 -8.13 10.43 -9.77
CA ASP A 136 -9.44 10.86 -10.28
C ASP A 136 -10.24 11.69 -9.25
N ASP A 137 -10.01 11.48 -7.96
CA ASP A 137 -10.61 12.29 -6.88
C ASP A 137 -9.73 13.51 -6.50
N GLY A 138 -8.71 13.82 -7.32
CA GLY A 138 -7.76 14.92 -7.08
C GLY A 138 -6.76 14.64 -5.95
N ARG A 139 -6.54 13.37 -5.61
CA ARG A 139 -5.73 12.92 -4.46
C ARG A 139 -4.60 11.98 -4.87
N PRO A 140 -3.71 12.36 -5.80
CA PRO A 140 -2.64 11.47 -6.26
C PRO A 140 -1.73 11.03 -5.11
N ILE A 141 -1.23 9.80 -5.21
CA ILE A 141 -0.25 9.23 -4.28
C ILE A 141 1.14 9.65 -4.79
N VAL A 142 1.90 10.36 -3.94
CA VAL A 142 3.27 10.77 -4.23
C VAL A 142 4.19 10.33 -3.11
N MET A 143 5.44 9.99 -3.45
CA MET A 143 6.48 9.50 -2.55
C MET A 143 7.69 10.42 -2.58
#